data_AF-A0A1M4W5T1-F1
#
_entry.id   AF-A0A1M4W5T1-F1
#
_cell.length_a   1.000
_cell.length_b   1.000
_cell.length_c   1.000
_cell.angle_alpha   90.00
_cell.angle_beta   90.00
_cell.angle_gamma   90.00
#
_symmetry.space_group_name_H-M   'P 1'
#
loop_
_entity.id
_entity.type
_entity.pdbx_description
1 polymer ?
#
loop_
_entity_poly.entity_id
_entity_poly.type
_entity_poly.pdbx_seq_one_letter_code
_entity_poly.pdbx_strand_id
1 'polypeptide(L)'
;MSQVPRFLHLHPQTPRRRGEWLALTVLAGLLALQLIIQQWATLAASPRLRPLLQTACAVLHCPLPVWHEPAAFTLLARDVIARPDRPGVLRVQASLRNDARYPQPWPVLVLTLADADGRVLGSRRFQPREYLAGTDPAPALLQPGQAGQIAFDILEPGPTAVAFDFRFE
;
A
#
# COMPACT_ATOMS: atom_id res chain seq x y z
N MET A 1 -26.62 26.94 -83.15
CA MET A 1 -26.97 27.47 -81.81
C MET A 1 -26.57 26.41 -80.79
N SER A 2 -25.42 26.61 -80.12
CA SER A 2 -24.82 25.60 -79.24
C SER A 2 -25.47 25.61 -77.85
N GLN A 3 -25.92 24.44 -77.38
CA GLN A 3 -26.26 24.23 -75.98
C GLN A 3 -24.97 24.05 -75.17
N VAL A 4 -24.77 24.93 -74.18
CA VAL A 4 -23.67 24.82 -73.22
C VAL A 4 -24.10 23.87 -72.10
N PRO A 5 -23.28 22.89 -71.70
CA PRO A 5 -23.64 21.97 -70.63
C PRO A 5 -23.63 22.67 -69.28
N ARG A 6 -24.65 22.36 -68.48
CA ARG A 6 -24.87 22.85 -67.12
C ARG A 6 -23.77 22.29 -66.20
N PHE A 7 -22.92 23.16 -65.69
CA PHE A 7 -21.87 22.77 -64.75
C PHE A 7 -22.46 22.14 -63.48
N LEU A 8 -21.94 20.97 -63.11
CA LEU A 8 -22.20 20.31 -61.83
C LEU A 8 -21.65 21.19 -60.71
N HIS A 9 -22.54 21.71 -59.85
CA HIS A 9 -22.13 22.33 -58.59
C HIS A 9 -21.63 21.25 -57.63
N LEU A 10 -20.32 20.98 -57.63
CA LEU A 10 -19.66 20.26 -56.55
C LEU A 10 -19.76 21.15 -55.30
N HIS A 11 -20.62 20.76 -54.36
CA HIS A 11 -20.61 21.36 -53.03
C HIS A 11 -19.24 21.07 -52.40
N PRO A 12 -18.47 22.09 -52.01
CA PRO A 12 -17.25 21.85 -51.27
C PRO A 12 -17.66 21.23 -49.93
N GLN A 13 -17.31 19.96 -49.72
CA GLN A 13 -17.39 19.34 -48.42
C GLN A 13 -16.45 20.14 -47.51
N THR A 14 -17.01 20.96 -46.61
CA THR A 14 -16.22 21.64 -45.59
C THR A 14 -15.44 20.60 -44.79
N PRO A 15 -14.20 20.88 -44.37
CA PRO A 15 -13.26 19.87 -43.90
C PRO A 15 -13.67 19.34 -42.53
N ARG A 16 -14.54 18.33 -42.53
CA ARG A 16 -14.97 17.52 -41.38
C ARG A 16 -13.78 16.94 -40.60
N ARG A 17 -12.63 16.81 -41.26
CA ARG A 17 -11.32 16.45 -40.69
C ARG A 17 -10.93 17.25 -39.44
N ARG A 18 -11.18 18.57 -39.38
CA ARG A 18 -10.74 19.36 -38.20
C ARG A 18 -11.51 18.99 -36.93
N GLY A 19 -12.81 18.73 -37.05
CA GLY A 19 -13.63 18.26 -35.93
C GLY A 19 -13.28 16.84 -35.50
N GLU A 20 -12.94 15.97 -36.46
CA GLU A 20 -12.49 14.59 -36.18
C GLU A 20 -11.14 14.58 -35.44
N TRP A 21 -10.17 15.40 -35.85
CA TRP A 21 -8.89 15.52 -35.13
C TRP A 21 -9.07 16.06 -33.70
N LEU A 22 -9.95 17.04 -33.51
CA LEU A 22 -10.27 17.57 -32.18
C LEU A 22 -10.99 16.52 -31.32
N ALA A 23 -11.92 15.76 -31.89
CA ALA A 23 -12.58 14.67 -31.19
C ALA A 23 -11.58 13.57 -30.79
N LEU A 24 -10.66 13.21 -31.69
CA LEU A 24 -9.61 12.22 -31.42
C LEU A 24 -8.66 12.67 -30.31
N THR A 25 -8.23 13.93 -30.29
CA THR A 25 -7.35 14.44 -29.23
C THR A 25 -8.07 14.48 -27.88
N VAL A 26 -9.33 14.88 -27.86
CA VAL A 26 -10.16 14.86 -26.64
C VAL A 26 -10.35 13.43 -26.14
N LEU A 27 -10.70 12.48 -27.02
CA LEU A 27 -10.84 11.08 -26.65
C LEU A 27 -9.51 10.49 -26.13
N ALA A 28 -8.39 10.79 -26.78
CA ALA A 28 -7.08 10.33 -26.34
C ALA A 28 -6.70 10.90 -24.96
N GLY A 29 -7.00 12.18 -24.71
CA GLY A 29 -6.79 12.82 -23.42
C GLY A 29 -7.66 12.21 -22.31
N LEU A 30 -8.94 11.96 -22.60
CA LEU A 30 -9.85 11.28 -21.66
C LEU A 30 -9.38 9.85 -21.35
N LEU A 31 -8.94 9.11 -22.36
CA LEU A 31 -8.41 7.76 -22.18
C LEU A 31 -7.15 7.78 -21.31
N ALA A 32 -6.23 8.70 -21.55
CA ALA A 32 -5.03 8.85 -20.73
C ALA A 32 -5.38 9.19 -19.27
N LEU A 33 -6.34 10.11 -19.05
CA LEU A 33 -6.83 10.45 -17.72
C LEU A 33 -7.46 9.24 -17.03
N GLN A 34 -8.29 8.47 -17.74
CA GLN A 34 -8.88 7.24 -17.22
C GLN A 34 -7.81 6.23 -16.81
N LEU A 35 -6.77 6.03 -17.64
CA LEU A 35 -5.66 5.13 -17.32
C LEU A 35 -4.88 5.60 -16.09
N ILE A 36 -4.63 6.91 -15.95
CA ILE A 36 -3.95 7.45 -14.76
C ILE A 36 -4.80 7.21 -13.51
N ILE A 37 -6.10 7.48 -13.56
CA ILE A 37 -7.00 7.27 -12.42
C ILE A 37 -7.06 5.78 -12.06
N GLN A 38 -7.18 4.90 -13.05
CA GLN A 38 -7.23 3.44 -12.84
C GLN A 38 -5.91 2.89 -12.28
N GLN A 39 -4.77 3.44 -12.70
CA GLN A 39 -3.45 2.98 -12.27
C GLN A 39 -2.83 3.85 -11.17
N TRP A 40 -3.61 4.74 -10.55
CA TRP A 40 -3.11 5.70 -9.58
C TRP A 40 -2.35 5.03 -8.43
N ALA A 41 -2.87 3.93 -7.90
CA ALA A 41 -2.22 3.18 -6.82
C ALA A 41 -0.84 2.65 -7.25
N THR A 42 -0.74 2.06 -8.44
CA THR A 42 0.52 1.54 -8.99
C THR A 42 1.53 2.66 -9.27
N LEU A 43 1.07 3.79 -9.80
CA LEU A 43 1.90 4.98 -10.04
C LEU A 43 2.40 5.57 -8.72
N ALA A 44 1.55 5.63 -7.70
CA ALA A 44 1.87 6.12 -6.36
C ALA A 44 2.81 5.20 -5.58
N ALA A 45 2.85 3.91 -5.92
CA ALA A 45 3.78 2.94 -5.34
C ALA A 45 5.20 3.01 -5.97
N SER A 46 5.40 3.77 -7.05
CA SER A 46 6.73 3.91 -7.66
C SER A 46 7.63 4.85 -6.85
N PRO A 47 8.79 4.37 -6.31
CA PRO A 47 9.67 5.19 -5.49
C PRO A 47 10.22 6.41 -6.25
N ARG A 48 10.38 6.31 -7.58
CA ARG A 48 10.92 7.39 -8.43
C ARG A 48 9.93 8.52 -8.65
N LEU A 49 8.63 8.20 -8.77
CA LEU A 49 7.57 9.18 -9.02
C LEU A 49 7.04 9.80 -7.73
N ARG A 50 7.14 9.07 -6.61
CA ARG A 50 6.66 9.50 -5.29
C ARG A 50 6.97 10.97 -4.92
N PRO A 51 8.21 11.50 -5.05
CA PRO A 51 8.47 12.90 -4.69
C PRO A 51 7.71 13.89 -5.57
N LEU A 52 7.64 13.64 -6.89
CA LEU A 52 6.90 14.48 -7.83
C LEU A 52 5.39 14.43 -7.53
N LEU A 53 4.86 13.25 -7.22
CA LEU A 53 3.45 13.06 -6.84
C LEU A 53 3.12 13.72 -5.50
N GLN A 54 4.02 13.66 -4.51
CA GLN A 54 3.88 14.38 -3.24
C GLN A 54 3.78 15.88 -3.46
N THR A 55 4.68 16.46 -4.27
CA THR A 55 4.64 17.90 -4.59
C THR A 55 3.41 18.28 -5.39
N ALA A 56 3.02 17.48 -6.39
CA ALA A 56 1.84 17.74 -7.21
C ALA A 56 0.55 17.66 -6.37
N CYS A 57 0.42 16.64 -5.52
CA CYS A 57 -0.75 16.51 -4.65
C CYS A 57 -0.79 17.51 -3.50
N ALA A 58 0.35 18.05 -3.05
CA ALA A 58 0.35 19.15 -2.10
C ALA A 58 -0.30 20.43 -2.69
N VAL A 59 -0.14 20.66 -4.00
CA VAL A 59 -0.74 21.81 -4.70
C VAL A 59 -2.18 21.51 -5.14
N LEU A 60 -2.40 20.35 -5.74
CA LEU A 60 -3.68 19.94 -6.33
C LEU A 60 -4.67 19.35 -5.31
N HIS A 61 -4.24 19.17 -4.06
CA HIS A 61 -5.01 18.55 -2.98
C HIS A 61 -5.55 17.15 -3.35
N CYS A 62 -4.76 16.37 -4.11
CA CYS A 62 -5.14 15.01 -4.47
C CYS A 62 -4.82 14.01 -3.35
N PRO A 63 -5.64 12.94 -3.20
CA PRO A 63 -5.34 11.86 -2.27
C PRO A 63 -4.13 11.07 -2.78
N LEU A 64 -3.04 11.07 -2.02
CA LEU A 64 -1.88 10.22 -2.27
C LEU A 64 -1.95 8.99 -1.34
N PRO A 65 -2.05 7.76 -1.88
CA PRO A 65 -2.07 6.54 -1.07
C PRO A 65 -0.84 6.47 -0.17
N VAL A 66 -1.00 5.97 1.07
CA VAL A 66 0.11 5.75 2.00
C VAL A 66 1.14 4.79 1.41
N TRP A 67 2.41 4.93 1.82
CA TRP A 67 3.46 4.01 1.36
C TRP A 67 3.23 2.63 1.99
N HIS A 68 3.46 1.58 1.21
CA HIS A 68 3.28 0.20 1.64
C HIS A 68 4.40 -0.68 1.08
N GLU A 69 5.30 -1.06 1.97
CA GLU A 69 6.50 -1.85 1.74
C GLU A 69 6.79 -2.66 3.02
N PRO A 70 6.00 -3.72 3.30
CA PRO A 70 6.14 -4.50 4.53
C PRO A 70 7.52 -5.15 4.70
N ALA A 71 8.18 -5.47 3.58
CA ALA A 71 9.52 -6.04 3.56
C ALA A 71 10.61 -5.09 4.08
N ALA A 72 10.32 -3.79 4.18
CA ALA A 72 11.23 -2.79 4.73
C ALA A 72 11.05 -2.58 6.24
N PHE A 73 10.30 -3.44 6.93
CA PHE A 73 10.27 -3.46 8.38
C PHE A 73 11.31 -4.42 8.95
N THR A 74 12.08 -3.95 9.93
CA THR A 74 13.11 -4.75 10.60
C THR A 74 12.75 -4.97 12.07
N LEU A 75 12.76 -6.23 12.51
CA LEU A 75 12.62 -6.60 13.91
C LEU A 75 13.95 -6.38 14.63
N LEU A 76 14.00 -5.44 15.58
CA LEU A 76 15.24 -5.06 16.28
C LEU A 76 15.51 -5.94 17.51
N ALA A 77 14.47 -6.15 18.34
CA ALA A 77 14.55 -6.98 19.52
C ALA A 77 13.25 -7.74 19.73
N ARG A 78 13.35 -8.92 20.33
CA ARG A 78 12.21 -9.71 20.80
C ARG A 78 12.54 -10.30 22.17
N ASP A 79 11.60 -10.20 23.08
CA ASP A 79 11.64 -10.82 24.39
C ASP A 79 10.30 -11.52 24.66
N VAL A 80 10.36 -12.66 25.34
CA VAL A 80 9.19 -13.49 25.65
C VAL A 80 9.23 -13.80 27.14
N ILE A 81 8.27 -13.24 27.87
CA ILE A 81 8.24 -13.29 29.33
C ILE A 81 6.92 -13.92 29.78
N ALA A 82 6.98 -14.84 30.73
CA ALA A 82 5.78 -15.39 31.35
C ALA A 82 5.01 -14.31 32.12
N ARG A 83 3.67 -14.33 32.01
CA ARG A 83 2.82 -13.36 32.70
C ARG A 83 2.58 -13.79 34.16
N PRO A 84 3.09 -13.04 35.17
CA PRO A 84 2.94 -13.42 36.57
C PRO A 84 1.48 -13.35 37.05
N ASP A 85 0.65 -12.55 36.40
CA ASP A 85 -0.79 -12.39 36.67
C ASP A 85 -1.66 -13.45 35.99
N ARG A 86 -1.15 -14.15 34.97
CA ARG A 86 -1.92 -15.14 34.18
C ARG A 86 -1.08 -16.37 33.84
N PRO A 87 -1.22 -17.47 34.60
CA PRO A 87 -0.57 -18.74 34.29
C PRO A 87 -0.93 -19.25 32.89
N GLY A 88 0.05 -19.82 32.17
CA GLY A 88 -0.14 -20.32 30.81
C GLY A 88 -0.26 -19.23 29.73
N VAL A 89 0.12 -17.98 30.05
CA VAL A 89 0.17 -16.86 29.09
C VAL A 89 1.60 -16.32 29.02
N LEU A 90 2.10 -16.15 27.81
CA LEU A 90 3.37 -15.49 27.52
C LEU A 90 3.10 -14.11 26.94
N ARG A 91 3.81 -13.09 27.44
CA ARG A 91 3.86 -11.76 26.84
C ARG A 91 5.06 -11.70 25.91
N VAL A 92 4.78 -11.43 24.65
CA VAL A 92 5.82 -11.11 23.65
C VAL A 92 5.97 -9.60 23.63
N GLN A 93 7.20 -9.12 23.81
CA GLN A 93 7.58 -7.73 23.62
C GLN A 93 8.57 -7.67 22.47
N ALA A 94 8.36 -6.75 21.54
CA ALA A 94 9.29 -6.59 20.44
C ALA A 94 9.39 -5.13 20.01
N SER A 95 10.46 -4.81 19.28
CA SER A 95 10.65 -3.50 18.66
C SER A 95 10.81 -3.64 17.15
N LEU A 96 10.07 -2.81 16.43
CA LEU A 96 10.03 -2.77 14.98
C LEU A 96 10.59 -1.44 14.50
N ARG A 97 11.39 -1.42 13.43
CA ARG A 97 11.85 -0.20 12.77
C ARG A 97 11.38 -0.16 11.32
N ASN A 98 10.93 1.01 10.86
CA ASN A 98 10.66 1.25 9.45
C ASN A 98 11.96 1.63 8.73
N ASP A 99 12.52 0.73 7.94
CA ASP A 99 13.71 0.98 7.11
C ASP A 99 13.35 1.47 5.68
N ALA A 100 12.06 1.68 5.38
CA ALA A 100 11.66 2.28 4.11
C ALA A 100 12.01 3.77 4.05
N ARG A 101 12.10 4.30 2.82
CA ARG A 101 12.33 5.72 2.56
C ARG A 101 11.15 6.62 2.95
N TYR A 102 9.96 6.05 3.09
CA TYR A 102 8.72 6.80 3.33
C TYR A 102 7.99 6.34 4.59
N PRO A 103 7.15 7.21 5.18
CA PRO A 103 6.33 6.83 6.33
C PRO A 103 5.34 5.72 5.98
N GLN A 104 5.23 4.72 6.83
CA GLN A 104 4.42 3.52 6.61
C GLN A 104 3.40 3.31 7.74
N PRO A 105 2.22 2.76 7.46
CA PRO A 105 1.31 2.34 8.52
C PRO A 105 1.94 1.19 9.32
N TRP A 106 1.50 1.04 10.57
CA TRP A 106 1.83 -0.13 11.37
C TRP A 106 1.35 -1.42 10.68
N PRO A 107 2.22 -2.44 10.52
CA PRO A 107 1.89 -3.63 9.73
C PRO A 107 0.96 -4.58 10.48
N VAL A 108 0.31 -5.48 9.76
CA VAL A 108 -0.31 -6.65 10.39
C VAL A 108 0.80 -7.63 10.77
N LEU A 109 0.80 -8.11 12.01
CA LEU A 109 1.77 -9.09 12.47
C LEU A 109 1.21 -10.49 12.31
N VAL A 110 1.94 -11.37 11.63
CA VAL A 110 1.60 -12.79 11.54
C VAL A 110 2.58 -13.57 12.40
N LEU A 111 2.06 -14.14 13.48
CA LEU A 111 2.81 -15.07 14.32
C LEU A 111 2.51 -16.49 13.87
N THR A 112 3.56 -17.25 13.56
CA THR A 112 3.47 -18.66 13.22
C THR A 112 4.19 -19.50 14.27
N LEU A 113 3.51 -20.52 14.77
CA LEU A 113 4.04 -21.53 15.69
C LEU A 113 4.47 -22.73 14.87
N ALA A 114 5.68 -23.24 15.11
CA ALA A 114 6.16 -24.47 14.49
C ALA A 114 6.75 -25.44 15.52
N ASP A 115 6.65 -26.74 15.21
CA ASP A 115 7.34 -27.80 15.95
C ASP A 115 8.82 -27.89 15.57
N ALA A 116 9.54 -28.82 16.21
CA ALA A 116 10.96 -29.07 15.94
C ALA A 116 11.24 -29.51 14.49
N ASP A 117 10.24 -30.11 13.82
CA ASP A 117 10.31 -30.56 12.44
C ASP A 117 9.92 -29.46 11.42
N GLY A 118 9.63 -28.25 11.92
CA GLY A 118 9.24 -27.09 11.10
C GLY A 118 7.78 -27.13 10.62
N ARG A 119 6.95 -28.03 11.15
CA ARG A 119 5.52 -28.10 10.80
C ARG A 119 4.77 -27.00 11.54
N VAL A 120 3.98 -26.23 10.80
CA VAL A 120 3.15 -25.17 11.37
C VAL A 120 2.06 -25.78 12.26
N LEU A 121 2.14 -25.50 13.55
CA LEU A 121 1.15 -25.89 14.56
C LEU A 121 -0.04 -24.92 14.61
N GLY A 122 0.19 -23.66 14.22
CA GLY A 122 -0.86 -22.65 14.15
C GLY A 122 -0.32 -21.28 13.75
N SER A 123 -1.22 -20.40 13.33
CA SER A 123 -0.89 -19.02 12.97
C SER A 123 -1.96 -18.06 13.46
N ARG A 124 -1.55 -16.88 13.95
CA ARG A 124 -2.48 -15.80 14.31
C ARG A 124 -2.02 -14.47 13.73
N ARG A 125 -2.97 -13.73 13.16
CA ARG A 125 -2.80 -12.35 12.73
C ARG A 125 -3.17 -11.40 13.87
N PHE A 126 -2.31 -10.43 14.14
CA PHE A 126 -2.54 -9.35 15.10
C PHE A 126 -2.63 -8.02 14.38
N GLN A 127 -3.75 -7.33 14.56
CA GLN A 127 -3.97 -5.97 14.07
C GLN A 127 -3.17 -4.96 14.91
N PRO A 128 -2.79 -3.79 14.35
CA PRO A 128 -2.07 -2.74 15.10
C PRO A 128 -2.68 -2.41 16.46
N ARG A 129 -4.01 -2.32 16.53
CA ARG A 129 -4.75 -2.09 17.77
C ARG A 129 -4.55 -3.15 18.85
N GLU A 130 -4.20 -4.38 18.50
CA GLU A 130 -4.01 -5.49 19.45
C GLU A 130 -2.63 -5.47 20.11
N TYR A 131 -1.63 -4.82 19.50
CA TYR A 131 -0.26 -4.82 19.99
C TYR A 131 0.31 -3.44 20.38
N LEU A 132 -0.40 -2.35 20.06
CA LEU A 132 -0.01 -0.96 20.38
C LEU A 132 -0.60 -0.44 21.71
N ALA A 133 -0.94 -1.33 22.64
CA ALA A 133 -1.68 -1.00 23.85
C ALA A 133 -1.14 0.27 24.57
N GLY A 134 -1.98 1.30 24.70
CA GLY A 134 -1.67 2.55 25.41
C GLY A 134 -1.06 3.68 24.56
N THR A 135 -0.76 3.45 23.28
CA THR A 135 -0.44 4.54 22.34
C THR A 135 -1.74 4.97 21.65
N ASP A 136 -2.00 6.27 21.59
CA ASP A 136 -3.19 6.85 20.96
C ASP A 136 -3.43 6.20 19.58
N PRO A 137 -4.64 5.67 19.28
CA PRO A 137 -4.92 4.85 18.10
C PRO A 137 -4.96 5.65 16.79
N ALA A 138 -4.41 6.86 16.78
CA ALA A 138 -4.27 7.64 15.57
C ALA A 138 -3.48 6.84 14.53
N PRO A 139 -3.71 7.08 13.23
CA PRO A 139 -2.96 6.46 12.13
C PRO A 139 -1.53 7.05 12.08
N ALA A 140 -0.78 6.93 13.17
CA ALA A 140 0.59 7.37 13.28
C ALA A 140 1.42 6.48 12.35
N LEU A 141 1.76 7.04 11.19
CA LEU A 141 2.70 6.41 10.29
C LEU A 141 4.07 6.36 10.97
N LEU A 142 4.70 5.19 10.97
CA LEU A 142 6.05 5.01 11.44
C LEU A 142 6.99 5.71 10.44
N GLN A 143 7.70 6.74 10.89
CA GLN A 143 8.59 7.52 10.02
C GLN A 143 9.79 6.67 9.57
N PRO A 144 10.45 7.02 8.44
CA PRO A 144 11.71 6.41 8.04
C PRO A 144 12.74 6.42 9.17
N GLY A 145 13.30 5.26 9.50
CA GLY A 145 14.26 5.05 10.59
C GLY A 145 13.66 5.04 11.99
N GLN A 146 12.36 5.34 12.16
CA GLN A 146 11.71 5.34 13.47
C GLN A 146 11.48 3.90 13.94
N ALA A 147 11.82 3.65 15.21
CA ALA A 147 11.50 2.42 15.90
C ALA A 147 10.29 2.61 16.81
N GLY A 148 9.49 1.56 16.95
CA GLY A 148 8.33 1.53 17.83
C GLY A 148 8.23 0.20 18.57
N GLN A 149 7.71 0.24 19.80
CA GLN A 149 7.54 -0.95 20.63
C GLN A 149 6.15 -1.54 20.45
N ILE A 150 6.09 -2.87 20.46
CA ILE A 150 4.87 -3.64 20.31
C ILE A 150 4.82 -4.70 21.40
N ALA A 151 3.64 -4.97 21.94
CA ALA A 151 3.46 -6.01 22.94
C ALA A 151 2.08 -6.67 22.82
N PHE A 152 2.07 -8.00 22.79
CA PHE A 152 0.84 -8.79 22.74
C PHE A 152 0.99 -10.05 23.61
N ASP A 153 -0.14 -10.66 23.96
CA ASP A 153 -0.18 -11.86 24.79
C ASP A 153 -0.52 -13.06 23.91
N ILE A 154 0.16 -14.17 24.16
CA ILE A 154 -0.11 -15.47 23.53
C ILE A 154 -0.33 -16.53 24.61
N LEU A 155 -1.14 -17.53 24.30
CA LEU A 155 -1.22 -18.72 25.16
C LEU A 155 0.10 -19.49 25.03
N GLU A 156 0.59 -20.00 26.15
CA GLU A 156 1.77 -20.86 26.17
C GLU A 156 1.49 -22.08 25.29
N PRO A 157 2.29 -22.30 24.22
CA PRO A 157 2.04 -23.41 23.34
C PRO A 157 2.38 -24.72 24.05
N GLY A 158 1.75 -25.82 23.61
CA GLY A 158 2.03 -27.14 24.15
C GLY A 158 3.50 -27.55 24.00
N PRO A 159 3.94 -28.63 24.68
CA PRO A 159 5.36 -29.01 24.81
C PRO A 159 6.08 -29.34 23.48
N THR A 160 5.36 -29.40 22.36
CA THR A 160 5.89 -29.68 21.03
C THR A 160 6.26 -28.43 20.21
N ALA A 161 5.89 -27.22 20.65
CA ALA A 161 6.25 -26.00 19.93
C ALA A 161 7.65 -25.53 20.31
N VAL A 162 8.51 -25.33 19.31
CA VAL A 162 9.94 -25.03 19.52
C VAL A 162 10.36 -23.72 18.83
N ALA A 163 9.58 -23.23 17.87
CA ALA A 163 9.92 -22.02 17.11
C ALA A 163 8.75 -21.03 16.93
N PHE A 164 9.08 -19.74 16.98
CA PHE A 164 8.20 -18.61 16.68
C PHE A 164 8.75 -17.82 15.48
N ASP A 165 7.98 -17.73 14.40
CA ASP A 165 8.27 -16.91 13.22
C ASP A 165 7.36 -15.67 13.19
N PHE A 166 7.95 -14.50 12.91
CA PHE A 166 7.24 -13.22 12.81
C PHE A 166 7.33 -12.70 11.38
N ARG A 167 6.17 -12.45 10.77
CA ARG A 167 6.07 -11.83 9.44
C ARG A 167 5.22 -10.57 9.47
N PHE A 168 5.51 -9.66 8.55
CA PHE A 168 4.83 -8.38 8.37
C PHE A 168 4.03 -8.41 7.08
N GLU A 169 2.73 -8.10 7.16
CA GLU A 169 1.80 -7.96 6.04
C GLU A 169 1.25 -6.53 5.96
#